data_AF-A0A1J3JYJ0-F1
#
_entry.id   AF-A0A1J3JYJ0-F1
#
_cell.length_a   1.000
_cell.length_b   1.000
_cell.length_c   1.000
_cell.angle_alpha   90.00
_cell.angle_beta   90.00
_cell.angle_gamma   90.00
#
_symmetry.space_group_name_H-M   'P 1'
#
loop_
_entity.id
_entity.type
_entity.pdbx_description
1 polymer ?
#
loop_
_entity_poly.entity_id
_entity_poly.type
_entity_poly.pdbx_seq_one_letter_code
_entity_poly.pdbx_strand_id
1 'polypeptide(L)'
;MDFFEGTPLQVTKISEGTPVKTHCLATFGSKAELTKAMKAKGRQFTRTQKTIDVTHQGNDYEIVYVTGFDKEVRLEEMKDILRSLYQSHGNVENVYLPADPNTGSSLGFGFILFSNFNDRYHPIQIDGSKIFIRKAKLKKIFQPEIQCSDGMVAVVENEKTRLKKTLLPYKVQATILGLTEVKFSWTNVRSDLIPPALVQKGYECWTIPLINAYKAAMKLKRKDKDIQEITSSYLEEVVDQAALASGKGITKVKYVVPVMEAGYVEKMVIHHRPRSSSIEEHEEFEKKIIDLLGVDNGAPLMVVVEVFLEHNRDINDTESSDESGDTQSSDESGDDDDESGDDDESGGDKDDEFDDKAVYFPSEIESYQRTFENLPFHCLFLTGHGVYDGIDYWQLQESAGSDIGENGFVKYARHMCLIKQVVELRV
;
A
#
# COMPACT_ATOMS: atom_id res chain seq x y z
N MET A 1 13.89 -0.77 16.38
CA MET A 1 14.48 0.29 15.55
C MET A 1 14.03 1.61 16.13
N ASP A 2 14.96 2.32 16.77
CA ASP A 2 14.75 3.58 17.50
C ASP A 2 14.14 4.66 16.60
N PHE A 3 12.85 4.92 16.74
CA PHE A 3 12.09 5.70 15.75
C PHE A 3 11.89 7.14 16.21
N PHE A 4 12.89 7.94 15.84
CA PHE A 4 13.03 9.39 15.87
C PHE A 4 13.77 9.97 17.05
N GLU A 5 15.06 10.27 16.89
CA GLU A 5 15.55 11.53 17.49
C GLU A 5 15.15 12.73 16.61
N GLY A 6 13.85 13.01 16.55
CA GLY A 6 13.31 14.35 16.32
C GLY A 6 12.87 14.75 14.91
N THR A 7 11.61 15.14 14.80
CA THR A 7 11.23 16.33 13.97
C THR A 7 10.99 17.48 14.98
N PRO A 8 10.71 18.79 14.66
CA PRO A 8 10.47 19.43 13.36
C PRO A 8 10.77 20.96 13.30
N LEU A 9 10.24 21.71 12.29
CA LEU A 9 9.58 23.05 12.36
C LEU A 9 10.27 24.34 11.80
N GLN A 10 9.55 25.46 11.84
CA GLN A 10 9.90 26.78 11.32
C GLN A 10 10.73 27.62 12.33
N VAL A 11 11.88 28.10 11.85
CA VAL A 11 12.94 28.91 12.49
C VAL A 11 12.41 30.24 13.04
N THR A 12 11.99 30.31 14.31
CA THR A 12 11.75 31.61 14.98
C THR A 12 13.01 32.04 15.71
N LYS A 13 13.54 33.23 15.39
CA LYS A 13 14.68 33.83 16.09
C LYS A 13 14.18 34.43 17.41
N ILE A 14 14.41 33.74 18.52
CA ILE A 14 13.91 34.14 19.84
C ILE A 14 14.97 34.99 20.55
N SER A 15 14.63 36.23 20.93
CA SER A 15 15.47 37.11 21.79
C SER A 15 14.83 37.31 23.17
N GLU A 16 15.63 37.70 24.16
CA GLU A 16 15.17 37.93 25.55
C GLU A 16 14.00 38.92 25.60
N GLY A 17 12.84 38.49 26.14
CA GLY A 17 11.60 39.29 26.21
C GLY A 17 10.59 39.04 25.08
N THR A 18 10.89 38.17 24.11
CA THR A 18 9.99 37.86 22.99
C THR A 18 8.96 36.80 23.38
N PRO A 19 7.65 37.04 23.23
CA PRO A 19 6.62 36.03 23.50
C PRO A 19 6.64 34.93 22.42
N VAL A 20 6.62 33.66 22.84
CA VAL A 20 6.65 32.47 21.95
C VAL A 20 5.48 31.55 22.33
N LYS A 21 4.82 30.93 21.34
CA LYS A 21 3.75 29.94 21.54
C LYS A 21 4.31 28.53 21.33
N THR A 22 3.81 27.58 22.13
CA THR A 22 4.23 26.18 22.26
C THR A 22 4.28 25.42 20.92
N HIS A 23 5.23 24.48 20.78
CA HIS A 23 5.55 23.66 19.59
C HIS A 23 6.18 24.43 18.40
N CYS A 24 7.38 24.97 18.59
CA CYS A 24 8.16 25.63 17.53
C CYS A 24 9.53 24.97 17.32
N LEU A 25 10.04 24.98 16.07
CA LEU A 25 11.50 24.88 15.85
C LEU A 25 12.06 26.22 16.27
N ALA A 26 12.59 26.28 17.47
CA ALA A 26 13.32 27.45 17.89
C ALA A 26 14.65 27.47 17.15
N THR A 27 14.97 28.59 16.53
CA THR A 27 16.32 28.83 16.02
C THR A 27 16.90 30.01 16.73
N PHE A 28 18.05 29.79 17.35
CA PHE A 28 18.64 30.80 18.20
C PHE A 28 19.48 31.74 17.36
N GLY A 29 19.46 33.03 17.72
CA GLY A 29 20.24 34.02 16.98
C GLY A 29 21.75 33.82 17.12
N SER A 30 22.17 33.08 18.15
CA SER A 30 23.56 32.71 18.44
C SER A 30 23.68 31.36 19.17
N LYS A 31 24.88 30.76 19.15
CA LYS A 31 25.19 29.49 19.84
C LYS A 31 25.10 29.60 21.38
N ALA A 32 25.30 30.80 21.93
CA ALA A 32 25.19 31.06 23.36
C ALA A 32 23.73 31.04 23.86
N GLU A 33 22.77 31.53 23.07
CA GLU A 33 21.34 31.51 23.39
C GLU A 33 20.75 30.10 23.39
N LEU A 34 21.17 29.26 22.45
CA LEU A 34 20.83 27.82 22.44
C LEU A 34 21.31 27.12 23.73
N THR A 35 22.55 27.41 24.15
CA THR A 35 23.17 26.79 25.35
C THR A 35 22.45 27.16 26.65
N LYS A 36 21.82 28.34 26.67
CA LYS A 36 21.07 28.83 27.83
C LYS A 36 19.65 28.24 27.88
N ALA A 37 18.96 28.12 26.74
CA ALA A 37 17.64 27.49 26.63
C ALA A 37 17.66 26.00 27.02
N MET A 38 18.70 25.26 26.62
CA MET A 38 18.83 23.83 26.92
C MET A 38 19.08 23.54 28.41
N LYS A 39 19.68 24.46 29.17
CA LYS A 39 19.88 24.31 30.63
C LYS A 39 18.60 24.49 31.46
N ALA A 40 17.49 24.90 30.84
CA ALA A 40 16.19 25.11 31.46
C ALA A 40 15.16 24.01 31.16
N LYS A 41 15.61 22.80 30.75
CA LYS A 41 14.74 21.66 30.46
C LYS A 41 13.82 21.35 31.66
N GLY A 42 12.50 21.46 31.46
CA GLY A 42 11.49 21.28 32.53
C GLY A 42 11.58 22.29 33.68
N ARG A 43 12.24 23.44 33.48
CA ARG A 43 12.38 24.53 34.47
C ARG A 43 12.19 25.90 33.82
N GLN A 44 11.77 26.87 34.63
CA GLN A 44 11.32 28.21 34.22
C GLN A 44 12.42 28.99 33.46
N PHE A 45 12.15 29.35 32.20
CA PHE A 45 13.10 30.09 31.35
C PHE A 45 12.89 31.62 31.35
N THR A 46 11.87 32.16 32.03
CA THR A 46 11.56 33.60 32.04
C THR A 46 11.26 34.13 33.46
N ARG A 47 11.49 35.43 33.68
CA ARG A 47 11.21 36.14 34.95
C ARG A 47 9.81 36.77 35.00
N THR A 48 8.96 36.52 34.00
CA THR A 48 7.60 37.07 33.87
C THR A 48 6.60 35.96 33.55
N GLN A 49 5.34 36.18 33.91
CA GLN A 49 4.24 35.23 34.18
C GLN A 49 3.78 34.24 33.08
N LYS A 50 4.58 33.89 32.06
CA LYS A 50 4.21 32.85 31.07
C LYS A 50 5.35 31.86 30.78
N THR A 51 5.03 30.58 30.95
CA THR A 51 5.87 29.38 30.87
C THR A 51 6.20 28.99 29.42
N ILE A 52 7.42 28.48 29.18
CA ILE A 52 7.83 27.82 27.93
C ILE A 52 8.56 26.54 28.32
N ASP A 53 8.05 25.39 27.86
CA ASP A 53 8.76 24.10 27.93
C ASP A 53 9.45 23.81 26.59
N VAL A 54 10.72 23.46 26.65
CA VAL A 54 11.56 23.18 25.48
C VAL A 54 11.88 21.68 25.46
N THR A 55 11.48 20.99 24.38
CA THR A 55 11.95 19.64 24.06
C THR A 55 12.54 19.64 22.64
N HIS A 56 13.71 19.03 22.48
CA HIS A 56 14.38 18.90 21.17
C HIS A 56 14.78 17.43 21.01
N GLN A 57 14.22 16.79 19.98
CA GLN A 57 14.47 15.43 19.48
C GLN A 57 13.93 14.25 20.30
N GLY A 58 13.02 13.49 19.68
CA GLY A 58 12.33 12.35 20.31
C GLY A 58 10.84 12.35 19.97
N ASN A 59 10.44 12.10 18.72
CA ASN A 59 9.01 11.95 18.46
C ASN A 59 8.69 10.46 18.54
N ASP A 60 8.47 9.92 19.74
CA ASP A 60 7.85 8.60 19.96
C ASP A 60 6.38 8.56 19.49
N TYR A 61 5.96 9.53 18.66
CA TYR A 61 4.63 9.58 18.12
C TYR A 61 4.46 8.52 17.05
N GLU A 62 3.42 7.71 17.23
CA GLU A 62 3.04 6.66 16.31
C GLU A 62 1.68 7.03 15.70
N ILE A 63 1.60 6.97 14.36
CA ILE A 63 0.33 7.04 13.66
C ILE A 63 -0.04 5.62 13.27
N VAL A 64 -1.15 5.13 13.83
CA VAL A 64 -1.73 3.85 13.47
C VAL A 64 -2.93 4.06 12.55
N TYR A 65 -3.15 3.10 11.67
CA TYR A 65 -4.36 2.97 10.87
C TYR A 65 -5.30 2.01 11.59
N VAL A 66 -6.59 2.36 11.62
CA VAL A 66 -7.67 1.53 12.17
C VAL A 66 -8.79 1.39 11.15
N THR A 67 -9.42 0.21 11.07
CA THR A 67 -10.51 -0.09 10.11
C THR A 67 -11.44 -1.16 10.67
N GLY A 68 -12.60 -1.34 10.04
CA GLY A 68 -13.56 -2.41 10.37
C GLY A 68 -14.63 -1.99 11.38
N PHE A 69 -14.79 -0.70 11.62
CA PHE A 69 -15.86 -0.16 12.46
C PHE A 69 -17.05 0.32 11.62
N ASP A 70 -18.23 0.35 12.24
CA ASP A 70 -19.48 0.72 11.57
C ASP A 70 -19.45 2.17 11.07
N LYS A 71 -19.78 2.35 9.79
CA LYS A 71 -19.85 3.65 9.10
C LYS A 71 -21.09 4.47 9.46
N GLU A 72 -22.12 3.82 10.00
CA GLU A 72 -23.39 4.45 10.38
C GLU A 72 -23.27 5.20 11.72
N VAL A 73 -22.28 4.86 12.53
CA VAL A 73 -21.94 5.61 13.75
C VAL A 73 -21.44 7.00 13.38
N ARG A 74 -21.94 8.02 14.10
CA ARG A 74 -21.57 9.42 13.84
C ARG A 74 -20.06 9.63 14.05
N LEU A 75 -19.44 10.44 13.20
CA LEU A 75 -17.99 10.68 13.21
C LEU A 75 -17.43 11.04 14.60
N GLU A 76 -18.04 11.99 15.31
CA GLU A 76 -17.54 12.41 16.63
C GLU A 76 -17.73 11.32 17.69
N GLU A 77 -18.84 10.58 17.63
CA GLU A 77 -19.09 9.43 18.52
C GLU A 77 -18.06 8.32 18.28
N MET A 78 -17.78 7.98 17.01
CA MET A 78 -16.76 7.00 16.65
C MET A 78 -15.35 7.45 17.09
N LYS A 79 -15.02 8.74 17.00
CA LYS A 79 -13.74 9.25 17.53
C LYS A 79 -13.64 9.02 19.03
N ASP A 80 -14.71 9.28 19.79
CA ASP A 80 -14.71 9.11 21.23
C ASP A 80 -14.64 7.63 21.63
N ILE A 81 -15.32 6.75 20.89
CA ILE A 81 -15.21 5.30 21.02
C ILE A 81 -13.75 4.86 20.82
N LEU A 82 -13.13 5.25 19.69
CA LEU A 82 -11.74 4.88 19.39
C LEU A 82 -10.75 5.44 20.42
N ARG A 83 -10.95 6.69 20.88
CA ARG A 83 -10.12 7.26 21.97
C ARG A 83 -10.24 6.43 23.24
N SER A 84 -11.47 6.12 23.66
CA SER A 84 -11.73 5.37 24.90
C SER A 84 -11.16 3.95 24.84
N LEU A 85 -11.20 3.31 23.67
CA LEU A 85 -10.67 1.96 23.48
C LEU A 85 -9.15 1.94 23.50
N TYR A 86 -8.52 2.91 22.83
CA TYR A 86 -7.08 2.89 22.63
C TYR A 86 -6.29 3.63 23.71
N GLN A 87 -6.93 4.33 24.65
CA GLN A 87 -6.24 5.03 25.75
C GLN A 87 -5.42 4.08 26.66
N SER A 88 -5.79 2.80 26.77
CA SER A 88 -5.00 1.80 27.51
C SER A 88 -3.74 1.35 26.78
N HIS A 89 -3.65 1.62 25.48
CA HIS A 89 -2.60 1.20 24.55
C HIS A 89 -1.61 2.33 24.25
N GLY A 90 -1.78 3.47 24.92
CA GLY A 90 -0.97 4.64 24.72
C GLY A 90 -1.73 5.93 24.94
N ASN A 91 -1.01 7.04 25.02
CA ASN A 91 -1.63 8.35 25.12
C ASN A 91 -2.12 8.81 23.74
N VAL A 92 -3.43 8.81 23.53
CA VAL A 92 -4.09 9.21 22.28
C VAL A 92 -4.15 10.74 22.19
N GLU A 93 -3.39 11.30 21.26
CA GLU A 93 -3.33 12.74 21.00
C GLU A 93 -4.43 13.19 20.03
N ASN A 94 -4.72 12.37 19.02
CA ASN A 94 -5.74 12.68 18.02
C ASN A 94 -6.35 11.43 17.39
N VAL A 95 -7.60 11.55 16.97
CA VAL A 95 -8.30 10.58 16.11
C VAL A 95 -8.83 11.31 14.90
N TYR A 96 -8.30 10.96 13.73
CA TYR A 96 -8.69 11.51 12.45
C TYR A 96 -9.47 10.46 11.65
N LEU A 97 -10.73 10.76 11.35
CA LEU A 97 -11.62 9.91 10.56
C LEU A 97 -11.94 10.62 9.23
N PRO A 98 -11.50 10.07 8.09
CA PRO A 98 -11.99 10.49 6.77
C PRO A 98 -13.52 10.37 6.66
N ALA A 99 -14.12 11.33 5.96
CA ALA A 99 -15.55 11.36 5.72
C ALA A 99 -15.85 11.41 4.21
N ASP A 100 -16.97 10.82 3.79
CA ASP A 100 -17.48 10.98 2.43
C ASP A 100 -17.82 12.46 2.19
N PRO A 101 -17.31 13.09 1.12
CA PRO A 101 -17.50 14.53 0.89
C PRO A 101 -18.95 14.91 0.55
N ASN A 102 -19.79 13.96 0.13
CA ASN A 102 -21.18 14.18 -0.22
C ASN A 102 -22.10 13.94 0.99
N THR A 103 -21.87 12.87 1.76
CA THR A 103 -22.76 12.52 2.89
C THR A 103 -22.27 13.03 4.23
N GLY A 104 -20.97 13.29 4.37
CA GLY A 104 -20.32 13.61 5.64
C GLY A 104 -20.21 12.42 6.58
N SER A 105 -20.57 11.21 6.15
CA SER A 105 -20.48 9.98 6.96
C SER A 105 -19.04 9.47 7.02
N SER A 106 -18.75 8.66 8.04
CA SER A 106 -17.47 7.97 8.16
C SER A 106 -17.22 7.01 7.00
N LEU A 107 -15.95 6.86 6.60
CA LEU A 107 -15.54 5.89 5.58
C LEU A 107 -15.18 4.51 6.17
N GLY A 108 -15.43 4.27 7.47
CA GLY A 108 -15.17 2.97 8.12
C GLY A 108 -13.69 2.69 8.45
N PHE A 109 -12.81 3.68 8.23
CA PHE A 109 -11.41 3.63 8.63
C PHE A 109 -10.93 4.98 9.16
N GLY A 110 -9.78 4.99 9.83
CA GLY A 110 -9.24 6.18 10.48
C GLY A 110 -7.78 6.07 10.85
N PHE A 111 -7.26 7.15 11.41
CA PHE A 111 -5.89 7.27 11.89
C PHE A 111 -5.88 7.76 13.33
N ILE A 112 -5.11 7.10 14.19
CA ILE A 112 -4.92 7.49 15.59
C ILE A 112 -3.48 7.91 15.78
N LEU A 113 -3.29 9.12 16.31
CA LEU A 113 -1.99 9.64 16.71
C LEU A 113 -1.78 9.35 18.19
N PHE A 114 -0.72 8.62 18.51
CA PHE A 114 -0.25 8.42 19.87
C PHE A 114 0.99 9.27 20.13
N SER A 115 1.16 9.81 21.35
CA SER A 115 2.46 10.33 21.81
C SER A 115 3.36 9.28 22.43
N ASN A 116 2.78 8.15 22.81
CA ASN A 116 3.47 6.94 23.21
C ASN A 116 2.52 5.77 22.91
N PHE A 117 2.88 4.91 21.97
CA PHE A 117 2.16 3.68 21.68
C PHE A 117 2.90 2.52 22.33
N ASN A 118 2.24 1.82 23.26
CA ASN A 118 2.87 0.80 24.09
C ASN A 118 2.28 -0.60 23.89
N ASP A 119 1.46 -0.79 22.85
CA ASP A 119 0.87 -2.08 22.53
C ASP A 119 1.36 -2.63 21.18
N ARG A 120 0.98 -3.88 20.91
CA ARG A 120 1.08 -4.53 19.61
C ARG A 120 -0.17 -4.25 18.79
N TYR A 121 -0.08 -4.42 17.47
CA TYR A 121 -1.19 -4.17 16.56
C TYR A 121 -2.23 -5.32 16.54
N HIS A 122 -2.79 -5.65 17.71
CA HIS A 122 -3.82 -6.69 17.81
C HIS A 122 -5.21 -6.13 17.49
N PRO A 123 -6.02 -6.86 16.73
CA PRO A 123 -7.41 -6.48 16.51
C PRO A 123 -8.21 -6.44 17.82
N ILE A 124 -9.19 -5.54 17.91
CA ILE A 124 -10.09 -5.39 19.06
C ILE A 124 -11.53 -5.62 18.60
N GLN A 125 -12.36 -6.28 19.41
CA GLN A 125 -13.79 -6.44 19.11
C GLN A 125 -14.62 -5.29 19.72
N ILE A 126 -15.58 -4.78 18.95
CA ILE A 126 -16.64 -3.85 19.39
C ILE A 126 -17.97 -4.36 18.84
N ASP A 127 -18.95 -4.64 19.69
CA ASP A 127 -20.33 -4.97 19.27
C ASP A 127 -20.39 -6.05 18.16
N GLY A 128 -19.52 -7.06 18.26
CA GLY A 128 -19.38 -8.13 17.26
C GLY A 128 -18.49 -7.79 16.05
N SER A 129 -18.16 -6.52 15.82
CA SER A 129 -17.24 -6.06 14.77
C SER A 129 -15.78 -6.14 15.20
N LYS A 130 -14.92 -6.66 14.33
CA LYS A 130 -13.47 -6.76 14.57
C LYS A 130 -12.75 -5.55 13.98
N ILE A 131 -12.23 -4.67 14.84
CA ILE A 131 -11.39 -3.54 14.43
C ILE A 131 -9.97 -4.01 14.23
N PHE A 132 -9.47 -3.83 13.02
CA PHE A 132 -8.07 -4.07 12.69
C PHE A 132 -7.24 -2.80 12.90
N ILE A 133 -6.04 -2.98 13.43
CA ILE A 133 -5.07 -1.92 13.66
C ILE A 133 -3.74 -2.30 13.04
N ARG A 134 -2.99 -1.33 12.51
CA ARG A 134 -1.60 -1.51 12.07
C ARG A 134 -0.86 -0.18 12.04
N LYS A 135 0.47 -0.23 11.87
CA LYS A 135 1.25 0.96 11.55
C LYS A 135 0.76 1.60 10.25
N ALA A 136 0.54 2.92 10.26
CA ALA A 136 0.18 3.66 9.06
C ALA A 136 1.41 3.92 8.17
N LYS A 137 1.24 3.83 6.86
CA LYS A 137 2.23 4.24 5.83
C LYS A 137 1.83 5.58 5.21
N LEU A 138 1.50 6.55 6.05
CA LEU A 138 0.89 7.81 5.65
C LEU A 138 1.75 8.61 4.64
N LYS A 139 1.12 9.20 3.62
CA LYS A 139 1.78 10.19 2.76
C LYS A 139 2.04 11.45 3.57
N LYS A 140 3.25 12.00 3.46
CA LYS A 140 3.69 13.22 4.18
C LYS A 140 2.73 14.41 4.07
N ILE A 141 1.92 14.49 3.01
CA ILE A 141 0.96 15.58 2.79
C ILE A 141 -0.21 15.56 3.77
N PHE A 142 -0.55 14.40 4.36
CA PHE A 142 -1.64 14.23 5.32
C PHE A 142 -1.15 14.25 6.78
N GLN A 143 0.17 14.21 7.01
CA GLN A 143 0.72 14.28 8.38
C GLN A 143 0.22 15.51 9.14
N PRO A 144 0.21 16.73 8.57
CA PRO A 144 -0.29 17.91 9.27
C PRO A 144 -1.76 17.78 9.68
N GLU A 145 -2.61 17.20 8.83
CA GLU A 145 -4.05 17.04 9.10
C GLU A 145 -4.30 16.08 10.26
N ILE A 146 -3.55 14.98 10.32
CA ILE A 146 -3.66 13.99 11.39
C ILE A 146 -3.01 14.48 12.68
N GLN A 147 -2.00 15.34 12.60
CA GLN A 147 -1.30 15.89 13.77
C GLN A 147 -1.97 17.09 14.42
N CYS A 148 -2.97 17.70 13.77
CA CYS A 148 -3.71 18.81 14.35
C CYS A 148 -4.93 18.32 15.12
N SER A 149 -4.96 18.55 16.43
CA SER A 149 -6.12 18.22 17.28
C SER A 149 -7.38 19.01 16.90
N ASP A 150 -7.24 20.24 16.39
CA ASP A 150 -8.38 21.20 16.31
C ASP A 150 -8.41 22.06 15.03
N GLY A 151 -8.21 21.46 13.85
CA GLY A 151 -8.46 22.16 12.57
C GLY A 151 -7.52 23.33 12.23
N MET A 152 -6.45 23.54 12.99
CA MET A 152 -5.42 24.55 12.72
C MET A 152 -4.10 23.95 12.26
N VAL A 153 -4.02 23.56 10.98
CA VAL A 153 -2.96 23.98 10.04
C VAL A 153 -3.54 23.75 8.65
N ALA A 154 -4.17 24.78 8.07
CA ALA A 154 -4.32 24.84 6.62
C ALA A 154 -2.91 25.06 6.04
N VAL A 155 -2.20 23.97 5.74
CA VAL A 155 -1.05 24.05 4.84
C VAL A 155 -1.58 24.71 3.59
N VAL A 156 -1.01 25.85 3.18
CA VAL A 156 -1.41 26.52 1.94
C VAL A 156 -1.32 25.50 0.82
N GLU A 157 -2.49 25.01 0.41
CA GLU A 157 -2.57 23.88 -0.49
C GLU A 157 -2.34 24.39 -1.90
N ASN A 158 -1.19 24.04 -2.46
CA ASN A 158 -0.95 24.29 -3.87
C ASN A 158 -1.61 23.21 -4.73
N GLU A 159 -1.78 23.50 -6.02
CA GLU A 159 -2.39 22.58 -6.98
C GLU A 159 -1.74 21.18 -6.96
N LYS A 160 -0.40 21.11 -6.87
CA LYS A 160 0.34 19.85 -6.79
C LYS A 160 0.03 19.04 -5.53
N THR A 161 -0.22 19.68 -4.39
CA THR A 161 -0.67 18.99 -3.16
C THR A 161 -2.12 18.55 -3.28
N ARG A 162 -3.00 19.40 -3.84
CA ARG A 162 -4.42 19.06 -4.07
C ARG A 162 -4.58 17.86 -5.00
N LEU A 163 -3.84 17.82 -6.11
CA LEU A 163 -3.83 16.68 -7.05
C LEU A 163 -3.32 15.37 -6.40
N LYS A 164 -2.48 15.45 -5.36
CA LYS A 164 -2.03 14.26 -4.62
C LYS A 164 -3.04 13.77 -3.59
N LYS A 165 -3.90 14.67 -3.10
CA LYS A 165 -5.02 14.35 -2.19
C LYS A 165 -6.32 14.05 -2.92
N THR A 166 -6.30 14.15 -4.25
CA THR A 166 -7.46 13.84 -5.05
C THR A 166 -7.80 12.38 -4.83
N LEU A 167 -8.92 12.16 -4.17
CA LEU A 167 -9.59 10.86 -4.12
C LEU A 167 -9.88 10.51 -5.58
N LEU A 168 -9.40 9.36 -6.04
CA LEU A 168 -9.89 8.83 -7.31
C LEU A 168 -11.40 8.72 -7.15
N PRO A 169 -12.22 9.40 -7.96
CA PRO A 169 -13.65 9.25 -7.82
C PRO A 169 -13.97 7.81 -8.18
N TYR A 170 -14.40 7.05 -7.18
CA TYR A 170 -14.97 5.76 -7.41
C TYR A 170 -16.23 5.63 -6.56
N LYS A 171 -17.29 6.29 -7.02
CA LYS A 171 -18.59 5.63 -6.95
C LYS A 171 -18.62 4.75 -8.18
N VAL A 172 -18.65 3.43 -7.98
CA VAL A 172 -18.99 2.46 -9.02
C VAL A 172 -20.12 3.08 -9.84
N GLN A 173 -19.84 3.64 -11.01
CA GLN A 173 -20.93 3.83 -11.95
C GLN A 173 -21.24 2.40 -12.36
N ALA A 174 -22.38 1.90 -11.88
CA ALA A 174 -22.96 0.59 -12.13
C ALA A 174 -23.22 0.31 -13.63
N THR A 175 -22.46 0.95 -14.51
CA THR A 175 -22.59 1.00 -15.96
C THR A 175 -21.34 0.47 -16.67
N ILE A 176 -20.33 -0.03 -15.96
CA ILE A 176 -19.19 -0.75 -16.55
C ILE A 176 -19.44 -2.26 -16.47
N LEU A 177 -20.62 -2.68 -16.93
CA LEU A 177 -20.89 -4.08 -17.27
C LEU A 177 -20.65 -4.22 -18.77
N GLY A 178 -19.52 -4.82 -19.17
CA GLY A 178 -19.26 -5.24 -20.55
C GLY A 178 -18.94 -4.13 -21.56
N LEU A 179 -18.15 -3.09 -21.20
CA LEU A 179 -17.68 -2.11 -22.19
C LEU A 179 -16.67 -2.72 -23.19
N THR A 180 -16.00 -3.80 -22.82
CA THR A 180 -15.07 -4.52 -23.70
C THR A 180 -15.70 -5.80 -24.25
N GLU A 181 -16.32 -5.76 -25.43
CA GLU A 181 -16.70 -6.99 -26.15
C GLU A 181 -15.47 -7.81 -26.60
N VAL A 182 -14.28 -7.20 -26.62
CA VAL A 182 -13.04 -7.80 -27.14
C VAL A 182 -12.21 -8.37 -25.99
N LYS A 183 -12.18 -9.71 -25.90
CA LYS A 183 -11.23 -10.45 -25.06
C LYS A 183 -9.91 -10.60 -25.81
N PHE A 184 -8.80 -10.38 -25.12
CA PHE A 184 -7.47 -10.54 -25.69
C PHE A 184 -6.55 -11.26 -24.71
N SER A 185 -5.78 -12.24 -25.19
CA SER A 185 -4.76 -12.90 -24.38
C SER A 185 -3.62 -13.42 -25.23
N TRP A 186 -2.40 -13.06 -24.84
CA TRP A 186 -1.19 -13.58 -25.44
C TRP A 186 -1.00 -15.08 -25.23
N THR A 187 -1.57 -15.68 -24.17
CA THR A 187 -1.52 -17.14 -23.99
C THR A 187 -2.25 -17.87 -25.10
N ASN A 188 -3.31 -17.26 -25.67
CA ASN A 188 -4.08 -17.83 -26.78
C ASN A 188 -3.46 -17.52 -28.15
N VAL A 189 -2.85 -16.35 -28.30
CA VAL A 189 -2.35 -15.87 -29.62
C VAL A 189 -0.91 -16.31 -29.89
N ARG A 190 -0.03 -16.21 -28.90
CA ARG A 190 1.40 -16.55 -28.99
C ARG A 190 1.90 -17.04 -27.62
N SER A 191 1.50 -18.24 -27.24
CA SER A 191 1.88 -18.85 -25.94
C SER A 191 3.39 -18.96 -25.75
N ASP A 192 4.18 -19.01 -26.84
CA ASP A 192 5.65 -19.01 -26.80
C ASP A 192 6.26 -17.73 -26.22
N LEU A 193 5.49 -16.65 -26.12
CA LEU A 193 5.88 -15.39 -25.48
C LEU A 193 5.61 -15.38 -23.98
N ILE A 194 4.80 -16.32 -23.48
CA ILE A 194 4.36 -16.37 -22.08
C ILE A 194 5.04 -17.56 -21.40
N PRO A 195 6.09 -17.33 -20.60
CA PRO A 195 6.73 -18.41 -19.87
C PRO A 195 5.80 -18.95 -18.78
N PRO A 196 6.07 -20.17 -18.25
CA PRO A 196 5.40 -20.67 -17.06
C PRO A 196 5.55 -19.70 -15.88
N ALA A 197 4.57 -19.72 -14.96
CA ALA A 197 4.65 -18.96 -13.72
C ALA A 197 5.90 -19.40 -12.93
N LEU A 198 6.63 -18.44 -12.40
CA LEU A 198 7.84 -18.67 -11.63
C LEU A 198 7.57 -18.37 -10.15
N VAL A 199 8.31 -19.04 -9.27
CA VAL A 199 8.37 -18.69 -7.85
C VAL A 199 9.59 -17.79 -7.65
N GLN A 200 9.36 -16.55 -7.22
CA GLN A 200 10.41 -15.62 -6.84
C GLN A 200 11.19 -16.13 -5.62
N LYS A 201 12.49 -15.85 -5.55
CA LYS A 201 13.34 -16.30 -4.42
C LYS A 201 13.42 -15.27 -3.29
N GLY A 202 12.75 -14.13 -3.45
CA GLY A 202 12.78 -13.00 -2.54
C GLY A 202 12.00 -11.83 -3.13
N TYR A 203 12.55 -10.62 -3.02
CA TYR A 203 11.89 -9.39 -3.45
C TYR A 203 12.10 -9.05 -4.93
N GLU A 204 12.05 -10.09 -5.76
CA GLU A 204 12.37 -10.10 -7.20
C GLU A 204 11.14 -9.84 -8.09
N CYS A 205 9.99 -9.49 -7.50
CA CYS A 205 8.75 -9.26 -8.26
C CYS A 205 8.92 -8.28 -9.43
N TRP A 206 9.89 -7.37 -9.38
CA TRP A 206 10.17 -6.40 -10.43
C TRP A 206 11.08 -6.91 -11.55
N THR A 207 11.93 -7.92 -11.30
CA THR A 207 12.87 -8.44 -12.30
C THR A 207 12.20 -9.45 -13.22
N ILE A 208 11.41 -10.38 -12.67
CA ILE A 208 10.74 -11.45 -13.43
C ILE A 208 9.85 -10.90 -14.56
N PRO A 209 8.84 -10.04 -14.30
CA PRO A 209 7.99 -9.50 -15.36
C PRO A 209 8.77 -8.59 -16.32
N LEU A 210 9.82 -7.89 -15.87
CA LEU A 210 10.68 -7.06 -16.74
C LEU A 210 11.44 -7.93 -17.74
N ILE A 211 12.06 -9.01 -17.27
CA ILE A 211 12.79 -9.98 -18.10
C ILE A 211 11.84 -10.65 -19.08
N ASN A 212 10.64 -11.03 -18.62
CA ASN A 212 9.63 -11.65 -19.48
C ASN A 212 9.14 -10.68 -20.56
N ALA A 213 8.87 -9.42 -20.22
CA ALA A 213 8.50 -8.38 -21.19
C ALA A 213 9.62 -8.12 -22.20
N TYR A 214 10.89 -8.06 -21.76
CA TYR A 214 12.04 -7.92 -22.64
C TYR A 214 12.14 -9.07 -23.65
N LYS A 215 12.10 -10.31 -23.16
CA LYS A 215 12.15 -11.51 -24.01
C LYS A 215 10.99 -11.53 -25.00
N ALA A 216 9.77 -11.25 -24.54
CA ALA A 216 8.60 -11.21 -25.41
C ALA A 216 8.72 -10.14 -26.51
N ALA A 217 9.17 -8.93 -26.17
CA ALA A 217 9.40 -7.86 -27.14
C ALA A 217 10.44 -8.24 -28.21
N MET A 218 11.56 -8.84 -27.80
CA MET A 218 12.62 -9.28 -28.73
C MET A 218 12.12 -10.36 -29.71
N LYS A 219 11.39 -11.36 -29.22
CA LYS A 219 10.79 -12.42 -30.05
C LYS A 219 9.78 -11.85 -31.06
N LEU A 220 8.94 -10.90 -30.63
CA LEU A 220 7.97 -10.25 -31.53
C LEU A 220 8.64 -9.46 -32.66
N LYS A 221 9.81 -8.85 -32.40
CA LYS A 221 10.64 -8.18 -33.41
C LYS A 221 11.51 -9.14 -34.23
N ARG A 222 11.38 -10.46 -34.03
CA ARG A 222 12.21 -11.50 -34.69
C ARG A 222 13.71 -11.35 -34.40
N LYS A 223 14.04 -10.80 -33.24
CA LYS A 223 15.40 -10.61 -32.71
C LYS A 223 15.76 -11.70 -31.69
N ASP A 224 15.16 -12.88 -31.79
CA ASP A 224 15.34 -13.99 -30.84
C ASP A 224 16.81 -14.36 -30.62
N LYS A 225 17.63 -14.25 -31.68
CA LYS A 225 19.07 -14.54 -31.65
C LYS A 225 19.90 -13.47 -30.95
N ASP A 226 19.35 -12.26 -30.82
CA ASP A 226 20.01 -11.10 -30.21
C ASP A 226 19.59 -10.92 -28.74
N ILE A 227 18.75 -11.82 -28.21
CA ILE A 227 18.35 -11.81 -26.80
C ILE A 227 19.62 -12.00 -25.96
N GLN A 228 19.99 -10.96 -25.23
CA GLN A 228 21.06 -11.03 -24.26
C GLN A 228 20.54 -11.71 -22.99
N GLU A 229 21.41 -12.51 -22.38
CA GLU A 229 21.09 -13.11 -21.09
C GLU A 229 20.98 -12.01 -20.02
N ILE A 230 19.86 -12.03 -19.32
CA ILE A 230 19.56 -11.14 -18.21
C ILE A 230 18.91 -11.96 -17.12
N THR A 231 19.42 -11.84 -15.90
CA THR A 231 18.97 -12.58 -14.73
C THR A 231 18.53 -11.62 -13.63
N SER A 232 17.67 -12.10 -12.73
CA SER A 232 17.24 -11.33 -11.56
C SER A 232 18.45 -10.90 -10.72
N SER A 233 19.37 -11.81 -10.45
CA SER A 233 20.59 -11.54 -9.67
C SER A 233 21.49 -10.48 -10.32
N TYR A 234 21.65 -10.50 -11.65
CA TYR A 234 22.40 -9.47 -12.36
C TYR A 234 21.73 -8.10 -12.20
N LEU A 235 20.41 -8.02 -12.42
CA LEU A 235 19.65 -6.78 -12.27
C LEU A 235 19.75 -6.20 -10.86
N GLU A 236 19.70 -7.05 -9.84
CA GLU A 236 19.86 -6.64 -8.43
C GLU A 236 21.29 -6.17 -8.11
N GLU A 237 22.31 -6.75 -8.73
CA GLU A 237 23.71 -6.34 -8.53
C GLU A 237 23.99 -4.96 -9.15
N VAL A 238 23.48 -4.72 -10.36
CA VAL A 238 23.81 -3.50 -11.13
C VAL A 238 22.91 -2.31 -10.82
N VAL A 239 21.71 -2.55 -10.27
CA VAL A 239 20.88 -1.46 -9.76
C VAL A 239 21.48 -0.94 -8.45
N ASP A 240 21.59 0.38 -8.33
CA ASP A 240 22.16 1.08 -7.17
C ASP A 240 21.61 0.51 -5.84
N GLN A 241 22.49 0.12 -4.94
CA GLN A 241 22.13 -0.39 -3.61
C GLN A 241 21.27 0.61 -2.81
N ALA A 242 21.43 1.92 -3.04
CA ALA A 242 20.56 2.94 -2.47
C ALA A 242 19.13 2.92 -3.06
N ALA A 243 18.95 2.44 -4.30
CA ALA A 243 17.64 2.21 -4.91
C ALA A 243 16.96 0.96 -4.35
N LEU A 244 17.77 0.00 -3.88
CA LEU A 244 17.38 -1.24 -3.18
C LEU A 244 17.35 -1.09 -1.65
N ALA A 245 17.55 0.13 -1.12
CA ALA A 245 17.89 0.42 0.29
C ALA A 245 16.98 -0.20 1.37
N SER A 246 15.78 -0.69 1.02
CA SER A 246 14.94 -1.43 1.95
C SER A 246 15.39 -2.88 2.19
N GLY A 247 16.31 -3.41 1.37
CA GLY A 247 16.60 -4.84 1.25
C GLY A 247 15.43 -5.64 0.64
N LYS A 248 14.34 -4.95 0.25
CA LYS A 248 13.07 -5.53 -0.22
C LYS A 248 12.76 -5.19 -1.67
N GLY A 249 13.78 -5.16 -2.52
CA GLY A 249 13.66 -4.81 -3.95
C GLY A 249 13.70 -3.30 -4.22
N ILE A 250 13.37 -2.91 -5.45
CA ILE A 250 13.44 -1.50 -5.88
C ILE A 250 12.31 -0.67 -5.27
N THR A 251 12.61 0.58 -4.94
CA THR A 251 11.56 1.52 -4.48
C THR A 251 10.88 2.28 -5.62
N LYS A 252 11.46 2.29 -6.82
CA LYS A 252 10.89 2.90 -8.04
C LYS A 252 11.42 2.19 -9.29
N VAL A 253 10.52 1.82 -10.21
CA VAL A 253 10.88 1.18 -11.49
C VAL A 253 11.87 2.00 -12.31
N LYS A 254 11.82 3.33 -12.25
CA LYS A 254 12.74 4.20 -13.01
C LYS A 254 14.24 3.96 -12.74
N TYR A 255 14.61 3.30 -11.64
CA TYR A 255 16.00 3.03 -11.33
C TYR A 255 16.63 1.95 -12.22
N VAL A 256 15.83 1.09 -12.84
CA VAL A 256 16.34 0.09 -13.80
C VAL A 256 16.49 0.64 -15.22
N VAL A 257 15.90 1.80 -15.52
CA VAL A 257 15.92 2.37 -16.88
C VAL A 257 17.35 2.52 -17.44
N PRO A 258 18.34 3.08 -16.71
CA PRO A 258 19.70 3.22 -17.23
C PRO A 258 20.36 1.86 -17.53
N VAL A 259 20.03 0.83 -16.75
CA VAL A 259 20.57 -0.53 -16.94
C VAL A 259 20.00 -1.14 -18.21
N MET A 260 18.68 -1.03 -18.40
CA MET A 260 18.01 -1.57 -19.59
C MET A 260 18.47 -0.84 -20.87
N GLU A 261 18.57 0.49 -20.83
CA GLU A 261 18.98 1.30 -21.99
C GLU A 261 20.49 1.23 -22.30
N ALA A 262 21.31 0.71 -21.38
CA ALA A 262 22.75 0.54 -21.60
C ALA A 262 23.11 -0.62 -22.55
N GLY A 263 22.21 -1.60 -22.70
CA GLY A 263 22.54 -2.79 -23.49
C GLY A 263 21.37 -3.67 -23.90
N TYR A 264 20.18 -3.52 -23.34
CA TYR A 264 19.08 -4.46 -23.57
C TYR A 264 17.99 -3.90 -24.49
N VAL A 265 17.66 -2.62 -24.35
CA VAL A 265 16.57 -1.97 -25.10
C VAL A 265 17.05 -0.64 -25.66
N GLU A 266 16.51 -0.22 -26.80
CA GLU A 266 16.76 1.12 -27.37
C GLU A 266 16.16 2.21 -26.47
N LYS A 267 15.01 1.92 -25.85
CA LYS A 267 14.33 2.83 -24.94
C LYS A 267 13.39 2.09 -23.98
N MET A 268 13.38 2.49 -22.72
CA MET A 268 12.41 2.05 -21.71
C MET A 268 11.52 3.22 -21.30
N VAL A 269 10.23 3.16 -21.63
CA VAL A 269 9.25 4.20 -21.31
C VAL A 269 8.33 3.72 -20.19
N ILE A 270 8.29 4.48 -19.10
CA ILE A 270 7.37 4.22 -17.98
C ILE A 270 6.20 5.18 -18.12
N HIS A 271 5.03 4.63 -18.44
CA HIS A 271 3.78 5.40 -18.46
C HIS A 271 3.16 5.36 -17.07
N HIS A 272 2.72 6.52 -16.58
CA HIS A 272 2.17 6.66 -15.24
C HIS A 272 0.67 6.90 -15.32
N ARG A 273 -0.08 6.26 -14.41
CA ARG A 273 -1.47 6.62 -14.13
C ARG A 273 -1.55 8.13 -13.85
N PRO A 274 -2.53 8.85 -14.44
CA PRO A 274 -2.66 10.28 -14.24
C PRO A 274 -2.93 10.64 -12.78
N ARG A 275 -2.57 11.86 -12.40
CA ARG A 275 -2.83 12.42 -11.06
C ARG A 275 -3.98 13.40 -11.17
N SER A 276 -5.15 12.89 -11.50
CA SER A 276 -6.37 13.66 -11.77
C SER A 276 -7.57 12.95 -11.15
N SER A 277 -8.64 13.71 -10.91
CA SER A 277 -9.98 13.17 -10.62
C SER A 277 -10.76 12.90 -11.91
N SER A 278 -10.25 13.23 -13.09
CA SER A 278 -10.96 12.97 -14.35
C SER A 278 -11.02 11.47 -14.60
N ILE A 279 -12.24 10.93 -14.70
CA ILE A 279 -12.48 9.53 -15.10
C ILE A 279 -11.93 9.32 -16.51
N GLU A 280 -12.14 10.29 -17.40
CA GLU A 280 -11.71 10.26 -18.80
C GLU A 280 -10.18 10.09 -18.91
N GLU A 281 -9.38 10.82 -18.14
CA GLU A 281 -7.92 10.66 -18.13
C GLU A 281 -7.49 9.25 -17.69
N HIS A 282 -8.18 8.64 -16.71
CA HIS A 282 -7.86 7.27 -16.27
C HIS A 282 -8.28 6.22 -17.31
N GLU A 283 -9.42 6.41 -17.97
CA GLU A 283 -9.87 5.56 -19.07
C GLU A 283 -8.94 5.67 -20.30
N GLU A 284 -8.44 6.87 -20.61
CA GLU A 284 -7.41 7.06 -21.64
C GLU A 284 -6.11 6.32 -21.29
N PHE A 285 -5.75 6.28 -20.01
CA PHE A 285 -4.60 5.51 -19.54
C PHE A 285 -4.81 4.00 -19.68
N GLU A 286 -5.98 3.46 -19.34
CA GLU A 286 -6.29 2.04 -19.58
C GLU A 286 -6.33 1.70 -21.06
N LYS A 287 -6.94 2.56 -21.90
CA LYS A 287 -6.92 2.39 -23.35
C LYS A 287 -5.50 2.33 -23.91
N LYS A 288 -4.61 3.19 -23.42
CA LYS A 288 -3.19 3.16 -23.79
C LYS A 288 -2.51 1.84 -23.38
N ILE A 289 -2.87 1.26 -22.24
CA ILE A 289 -2.38 -0.07 -21.84
C ILE A 289 -2.84 -1.13 -22.85
N ILE A 290 -4.11 -1.09 -23.28
CA ILE A 290 -4.65 -2.00 -24.31
C ILE A 290 -3.88 -1.84 -25.62
N ASP A 291 -3.66 -0.61 -26.08
CA ASP A 291 -2.93 -0.32 -27.32
C ASP A 291 -1.48 -0.87 -27.27
N LEU A 292 -0.81 -0.73 -26.12
CA LEU A 292 0.54 -1.28 -25.90
C LEU A 292 0.57 -2.80 -25.79
N LEU A 293 -0.55 -3.43 -25.43
CA LEU A 293 -0.67 -4.88 -25.27
C LEU A 293 -1.05 -5.59 -26.59
N GLY A 294 -1.67 -4.88 -27.54
CA GLY A 294 -2.27 -5.46 -28.74
C GLY A 294 -1.29 -6.15 -29.71
N VAL A 295 -1.81 -7.06 -30.55
CA VAL A 295 -0.99 -7.93 -31.44
C VAL A 295 -0.24 -7.16 -32.52
N ASP A 296 -0.87 -6.13 -33.10
CA ASP A 296 -0.33 -5.46 -34.28
C ASP A 296 0.91 -4.61 -33.96
N ASN A 297 0.94 -3.99 -32.77
CA ASN A 297 1.95 -3.00 -32.41
C ASN A 297 2.50 -3.13 -30.98
N GLY A 298 2.03 -4.10 -30.20
CA GLY A 298 2.31 -4.25 -28.78
C GLY A 298 3.08 -5.51 -28.41
N ALA A 299 3.16 -5.78 -27.10
CA ALA A 299 3.78 -6.96 -26.51
C ALA A 299 3.15 -7.21 -25.12
N PRO A 300 3.33 -8.40 -24.51
CA PRO A 300 3.14 -8.57 -23.08
C PRO A 300 3.98 -7.54 -22.29
N LEU A 301 3.41 -6.96 -21.23
CA LEU A 301 3.98 -5.79 -20.55
C LEU A 301 4.30 -6.09 -19.09
N MET A 302 5.34 -5.45 -18.55
CA MET A 302 5.45 -5.32 -17.11
C MET A 302 4.54 -4.19 -16.63
N VAL A 303 3.74 -4.45 -15.59
CA VAL A 303 2.93 -3.44 -14.92
C VAL A 303 3.26 -3.35 -13.45
N VAL A 304 3.02 -2.18 -12.87
CA VAL A 304 3.12 -1.93 -11.43
C VAL A 304 1.72 -1.75 -10.90
N VAL A 305 1.29 -2.62 -9.99
CA VAL A 305 0.00 -2.55 -9.30
C VAL A 305 0.20 -2.07 -7.86
N GLU A 306 -0.82 -1.41 -7.31
CA GLU A 306 -0.86 -1.11 -5.88
C GLU A 306 -1.42 -2.33 -5.13
N VAL A 307 -0.74 -2.75 -4.06
CA VAL A 307 -1.19 -3.88 -3.23
C VAL A 307 -1.77 -3.35 -1.93
N PHE A 308 -3.00 -3.77 -1.65
CA PHE A 308 -3.67 -3.47 -0.41
C PHE A 308 -3.23 -4.44 0.68
N LEU A 309 -2.96 -3.90 1.87
CA LEU A 309 -2.37 -4.66 2.97
C LEU A 309 -3.35 -5.64 3.61
N GLU A 310 -4.65 -5.45 3.41
CA GLU A 310 -5.70 -6.33 3.93
C GLU A 310 -5.84 -7.59 3.07
N HIS A 311 -5.60 -7.48 1.76
CA HIS A 311 -5.66 -8.57 0.78
C HIS A 311 -4.42 -9.48 0.77
N ASN A 312 -3.42 -9.23 1.61
CA ASN A 312 -2.13 -9.93 1.61
C ASN A 312 -1.89 -10.72 2.91
N ARG A 313 -2.90 -10.85 3.77
CA ARG A 313 -2.81 -11.66 4.99
C ARG A 313 -2.65 -13.15 4.68
N ASP A 314 -3.20 -13.62 3.55
CA ASP A 314 -3.16 -15.04 3.22
C ASP A 314 -1.93 -15.48 2.40
N ILE A 315 -1.11 -14.54 1.89
CA ILE A 315 0.03 -14.89 1.01
C ILE A 315 1.37 -14.94 1.77
N ASN A 316 1.49 -14.28 2.92
CA ASN A 316 2.77 -14.22 3.66
C ASN A 316 2.75 -14.86 5.06
N ASP A 317 1.60 -15.33 5.56
CA ASP A 317 1.49 -15.93 6.90
C ASP A 317 1.71 -17.47 6.90
N THR A 318 2.17 -18.06 5.78
CA THR A 318 2.66 -19.46 5.74
C THR A 318 4.09 -19.64 6.26
N GLU A 319 4.66 -18.66 7.00
CA GLU A 319 5.88 -18.88 7.76
C GLU A 319 5.60 -18.84 9.27
N SER A 320 5.91 -19.97 9.92
CA SER A 320 5.92 -20.26 11.37
C SER A 320 4.66 -20.85 12.02
N SER A 321 4.22 -22.00 11.52
CA SER A 321 3.74 -23.08 12.41
C SER A 321 4.76 -24.22 12.43
N ASP A 322 5.96 -23.96 12.94
CA ASP A 322 6.85 -25.01 13.43
C ASP A 322 6.25 -25.51 14.76
N GLU A 323 5.21 -26.33 14.68
CA GLU A 323 4.91 -27.26 15.76
C GLU A 323 5.98 -28.36 15.73
N SER A 324 6.87 -28.30 16.72
CA SER A 324 7.81 -29.36 17.05
C SER A 324 7.06 -30.66 17.31
N GLY A 325 6.98 -31.52 16.29
CA GLY A 325 6.58 -32.91 16.44
C GLY A 325 7.69 -33.72 17.11
N ASP A 326 7.63 -33.87 18.42
CA ASP A 326 8.33 -34.95 19.13
C ASP A 326 7.38 -36.16 19.23
N THR A 327 7.59 -37.12 18.35
CA THR A 327 7.08 -38.48 18.49
C THR A 327 7.90 -39.25 19.53
N GLN A 328 7.26 -39.78 20.57
CA GLN A 328 7.63 -41.06 21.17
C GLN A 328 6.44 -41.71 21.91
N SER A 329 6.09 -42.92 21.44
CA SER A 329 5.63 -44.16 22.14
C SER A 329 5.12 -44.09 23.59
N SER A 330 4.19 -44.91 24.07
CA SER A 330 3.40 -46.06 23.61
C SER A 330 2.41 -46.39 24.76
N ASP A 331 1.37 -47.16 24.46
CA ASP A 331 0.51 -47.92 25.41
C ASP A 331 -0.42 -47.06 26.32
N GLU A 332 -1.68 -47.39 26.70
CA GLU A 332 -2.46 -48.63 26.79
C GLU A 332 -3.98 -48.40 26.57
N SER A 333 -4.65 -49.49 26.14
CA SER A 333 -6.05 -49.95 26.29
C SER A 333 -7.19 -49.06 26.81
N GLY A 334 -8.37 -49.20 26.19
CA GLY A 334 -9.67 -49.04 26.87
C GLY A 334 -10.85 -48.99 25.89
N ASP A 335 -11.62 -50.08 25.84
CA ASP A 335 -12.91 -50.24 25.17
C ASP A 335 -13.99 -49.27 25.72
N ASP A 336 -14.93 -48.83 24.87
CA ASP A 336 -16.38 -49.09 25.02
C ASP A 336 -17.23 -48.20 24.08
N ASP A 337 -18.28 -48.84 23.57
CA ASP A 337 -19.33 -48.38 22.68
C ASP A 337 -20.20 -47.24 23.26
N ASP A 338 -20.76 -46.36 22.42
CA ASP A 338 -22.22 -46.16 22.32
C ASP A 338 -22.66 -45.05 21.33
N GLU A 339 -23.83 -45.30 20.75
CA GLU A 339 -24.56 -44.52 19.74
C GLU A 339 -25.15 -43.18 20.22
N SER A 340 -25.50 -42.35 19.23
CA SER A 340 -26.41 -41.17 19.17
C SER A 340 -25.65 -39.91 18.72
N GLY A 341 -25.97 -39.23 17.61
CA GLY A 341 -27.28 -38.95 17.04
C GLY A 341 -27.75 -37.61 17.59
N ASP A 342 -27.38 -36.51 16.93
CA ASP A 342 -28.11 -35.24 16.98
C ASP A 342 -27.65 -34.32 15.84
N ASP A 343 -28.63 -33.90 15.05
CA ASP A 343 -28.57 -32.83 14.07
C ASP A 343 -28.36 -31.50 14.79
N ASP A 344 -27.36 -30.72 14.40
CA ASP A 344 -27.35 -29.29 14.70
C ASP A 344 -26.90 -28.49 13.47
N GLU A 345 -27.89 -27.81 12.90
CA GLU A 345 -27.73 -26.70 11.96
C GLU A 345 -27.03 -25.55 12.68
N SER A 346 -25.70 -25.49 12.59
CA SER A 346 -24.96 -24.25 12.87
C SER A 346 -24.44 -23.68 11.55
N GLY A 347 -25.16 -22.69 11.05
CA GLY A 347 -24.65 -21.75 10.05
C GLY A 347 -23.45 -21.01 10.63
N GLY A 348 -22.26 -21.56 10.41
CA GLY A 348 -21.00 -20.87 10.59
C GLY A 348 -20.76 -19.98 9.38
N ASP A 349 -20.50 -18.71 9.65
CA ASP A 349 -19.97 -17.76 8.68
C ASP A 349 -18.81 -18.43 7.93
N LYS A 350 -19.00 -18.62 6.63
CA LYS A 350 -17.91 -19.05 5.76
C LYS A 350 -16.90 -17.92 5.75
N ASP A 351 -15.77 -18.14 6.41
CA ASP A 351 -14.55 -17.43 6.11
C ASP A 351 -14.40 -17.42 4.57
N ASP A 352 -14.24 -16.22 4.01
CA ASP A 352 -14.17 -15.98 2.57
C ASP A 352 -12.99 -16.75 1.97
N GLU A 353 -13.20 -18.02 1.66
CA GLU A 353 -12.29 -18.85 0.88
C GLU A 353 -12.09 -18.14 -0.46
N PHE A 354 -10.88 -17.63 -0.66
CA PHE A 354 -10.50 -16.91 -1.87
C PHE A 354 -10.80 -17.79 -3.09
N ASP A 355 -11.86 -17.45 -3.83
CA ASP A 355 -12.17 -18.14 -5.08
C ASP A 355 -11.06 -17.83 -6.08
N ASP A 356 -10.18 -18.79 -6.33
CA ASP A 356 -9.06 -18.69 -7.27
C ASP A 356 -9.48 -18.29 -8.70
N LYS A 357 -10.78 -18.31 -9.01
CA LYS A 357 -11.34 -17.86 -10.29
C LYS A 357 -11.86 -16.42 -10.27
N ALA A 358 -11.99 -15.80 -9.11
CA ALA A 358 -12.59 -14.48 -8.94
C ALA A 358 -11.73 -13.36 -9.53
N VAL A 359 -12.41 -12.28 -9.94
CA VAL A 359 -11.76 -11.02 -10.32
C VAL A 359 -11.52 -10.22 -9.04
N TYR A 360 -10.26 -9.91 -8.73
CA TYR A 360 -9.93 -9.03 -7.62
C TYR A 360 -10.52 -7.64 -7.87
N PHE A 361 -11.35 -7.20 -6.93
CA PHE A 361 -12.03 -5.91 -6.94
C PHE A 361 -11.74 -5.20 -5.61
N PRO A 362 -11.10 -4.02 -5.60
CA PRO A 362 -10.78 -3.36 -4.35
C PRO A 362 -12.05 -2.89 -3.65
N SER A 363 -12.09 -3.02 -2.34
CA SER A 363 -13.20 -2.51 -1.53
C SER A 363 -13.30 -0.98 -1.61
N GLU A 364 -14.44 -0.44 -1.17
CA GLU A 364 -14.61 1.01 -1.04
C GLU A 364 -13.55 1.62 -0.10
N ILE A 365 -13.27 0.95 1.01
CA ILE A 365 -12.25 1.36 1.99
C ILE A 365 -10.86 1.39 1.34
N GLU A 366 -10.47 0.32 0.64
CA GLU A 366 -9.20 0.24 -0.08
C GLU A 366 -9.07 1.36 -1.12
N SER A 367 -10.16 1.64 -1.84
CA SER A 367 -10.24 2.71 -2.84
C SER A 367 -10.02 4.10 -2.23
N TYR A 368 -10.44 4.34 -0.99
CA TYR A 368 -10.15 5.57 -0.26
C TYR A 368 -8.76 5.59 0.39
N GLN A 369 -8.33 4.47 0.96
CA GLN A 369 -7.07 4.31 1.67
C GLN A 369 -5.85 4.69 0.82
N ARG A 370 -5.84 4.34 -0.48
CA ARG A 370 -4.77 4.73 -1.43
C ARG A 370 -4.55 6.24 -1.52
N THR A 371 -5.53 7.04 -1.13
CA THR A 371 -5.40 8.49 -1.10
C THR A 371 -4.49 8.93 0.03
N PHE A 372 -4.65 8.34 1.22
CA PHE A 372 -3.93 8.71 2.43
C PHE A 372 -2.55 8.03 2.53
N GLU A 373 -2.42 6.78 2.09
CA GLU A 373 -1.22 5.97 2.35
C GLU A 373 -0.34 5.73 1.12
N ASN A 374 0.96 5.56 1.37
CA ASN A 374 1.89 4.98 0.42
C ASN A 374 1.72 3.46 0.47
N LEU A 375 0.86 2.94 -0.41
CA LEU A 375 0.70 1.51 -0.58
C LEU A 375 1.99 0.90 -1.13
N PRO A 376 2.37 -0.32 -0.68
CA PRO A 376 3.37 -1.09 -1.39
C PRO A 376 2.91 -1.30 -2.84
N PHE A 377 3.87 -1.45 -3.73
CA PHE A 377 3.56 -1.83 -5.09
C PHE A 377 4.16 -3.21 -5.36
N HIS A 378 3.53 -3.89 -6.30
CA HIS A 378 3.96 -5.17 -6.80
C HIS A 378 4.05 -5.10 -8.32
N CYS A 379 4.95 -5.87 -8.90
CA CYS A 379 5.15 -5.86 -10.35
C CYS A 379 4.66 -7.18 -10.93
N LEU A 380 3.81 -7.09 -11.96
CA LEU A 380 3.14 -8.24 -12.56
C LEU A 380 3.37 -8.24 -14.07
N PHE A 381 3.22 -9.42 -14.68
CA PHE A 381 3.33 -9.57 -16.12
C PHE A 381 1.93 -9.53 -16.75
N LEU A 382 1.60 -8.44 -17.44
CA LEU A 382 0.33 -8.24 -18.12
C LEU A 382 0.33 -9.00 -19.45
N THR A 383 -0.60 -9.95 -19.57
CA THR A 383 -0.66 -10.90 -20.69
C THR A 383 -1.98 -10.82 -21.46
N GLY A 384 -2.99 -10.16 -20.94
CA GLY A 384 -4.29 -10.06 -21.58
C GLY A 384 -5.29 -9.17 -20.83
N HIS A 385 -6.50 -9.10 -21.36
CA HIS A 385 -7.68 -8.54 -20.72
C HIS A 385 -8.94 -9.27 -21.21
N GLY A 386 -10.01 -9.24 -20.42
CA GLY A 386 -11.25 -9.88 -20.80
C GLY A 386 -12.42 -9.45 -19.95
N VAL A 387 -13.50 -10.24 -20.04
CA VAL A 387 -14.72 -10.06 -19.25
C VAL A 387 -15.03 -11.38 -18.56
N TYR A 388 -15.25 -11.32 -17.24
CA TYR A 388 -15.69 -12.43 -16.40
C TYR A 388 -16.86 -11.94 -15.54
N ASP A 389 -17.99 -12.64 -15.63
CA ASP A 389 -19.24 -12.28 -14.94
C ASP A 389 -19.65 -10.79 -15.10
N GLY A 390 -19.52 -10.28 -16.33
CA GLY A 390 -19.80 -8.87 -16.65
C GLY A 390 -18.73 -7.87 -16.23
N ILE A 391 -17.72 -8.29 -15.46
CA ILE A 391 -16.62 -7.44 -14.98
C ILE A 391 -15.46 -7.50 -15.96
N ASP A 392 -15.07 -6.33 -16.48
CA ASP A 392 -13.86 -6.15 -17.26
C ASP A 392 -12.62 -6.38 -16.37
N TYR A 393 -11.64 -7.17 -16.82
CA TYR A 393 -10.45 -7.52 -16.03
C TYR A 393 -9.15 -7.48 -16.85
N TRP A 394 -8.04 -7.25 -16.15
CA TRP A 394 -6.66 -7.45 -16.60
C TRP A 394 -6.21 -8.88 -16.27
N GLN A 395 -5.67 -9.61 -17.24
CA GLN A 395 -5.03 -10.90 -17.02
C GLN A 395 -3.55 -10.71 -16.70
N LEU A 396 -3.18 -11.00 -15.46
CA LEU A 396 -1.85 -10.77 -14.92
C LEU A 396 -1.24 -12.11 -14.52
N GLN A 397 0.00 -12.36 -14.90
CA GLN A 397 0.77 -13.50 -14.40
C GLN A 397 1.59 -13.06 -13.19
N GLU A 398 1.53 -13.88 -12.15
CA GLU A 398 2.21 -13.65 -10.89
C GLU A 398 3.56 -14.42 -10.81
N SER A 399 4.48 -13.89 -10.00
CA SER A 399 5.79 -14.45 -9.67
C SER A 399 5.85 -15.19 -8.33
N ALA A 400 4.72 -15.67 -7.82
CA ALA A 400 4.63 -16.46 -6.59
C ALA A 400 4.31 -17.95 -6.85
N GLY A 401 4.44 -18.41 -8.10
CA GLY A 401 4.23 -19.81 -8.49
C GLY A 401 2.90 -20.09 -9.16
N SER A 402 2.72 -21.35 -9.57
CA SER A 402 1.52 -21.84 -10.27
C SER A 402 0.30 -22.00 -9.37
N ASP A 403 0.52 -22.09 -8.06
CA ASP A 403 -0.54 -22.38 -7.09
C ASP A 403 -1.37 -21.12 -6.75
N ILE A 404 -0.92 -19.96 -7.21
CA ILE A 404 -1.64 -18.70 -7.05
C ILE A 404 -2.66 -18.52 -8.17
N GLY A 405 -3.93 -18.34 -7.81
CA GLY A 405 -5.02 -18.12 -8.75
C GLY A 405 -5.13 -19.27 -9.76
N GLU A 406 -5.30 -18.93 -11.04
CA GLU A 406 -5.50 -19.91 -12.09
C GLU A 406 -4.19 -20.24 -12.81
N ASN A 407 -3.42 -21.20 -12.28
CA ASN A 407 -2.09 -21.59 -12.80
C ASN A 407 -1.06 -20.45 -12.79
N GLY A 408 -1.02 -19.66 -11.72
CA GLY A 408 -0.15 -18.49 -11.58
C GLY A 408 -0.67 -17.24 -12.30
N PHE A 409 -1.96 -17.23 -12.71
CA PHE A 409 -2.61 -16.06 -13.28
C PHE A 409 -3.69 -15.53 -12.34
N VAL A 410 -3.71 -14.21 -12.17
CA VAL A 410 -4.72 -13.48 -11.40
C VAL A 410 -5.48 -12.52 -12.33
N LYS A 411 -6.72 -12.23 -11.95
CA LYS A 411 -7.61 -11.31 -12.68
C LYS A 411 -7.83 -10.08 -11.83
N TYR A 412 -7.42 -8.90 -12.30
CA TYR A 412 -7.64 -7.64 -11.58
C TYR A 412 -8.68 -6.79 -12.31
N ALA A 413 -9.67 -6.28 -11.59
CA ALA A 413 -10.72 -5.48 -12.17
C ALA A 413 -10.17 -4.24 -12.91
N ARG A 414 -10.66 -4.03 -14.12
CA ARG A 414 -10.44 -2.82 -14.91
C ARG A 414 -11.33 -1.70 -14.40
N HIS A 415 -11.00 -0.47 -14.78
CA HIS A 415 -11.74 0.73 -14.37
C HIS A 415 -11.67 1.03 -12.86
N MET A 416 -10.82 0.29 -12.14
CA MET A 416 -10.55 0.42 -10.70
C MET A 416 -9.24 1.14 -10.40
N CYS A 417 -8.57 1.63 -11.46
CA CYS A 417 -7.29 2.31 -11.36
C CYS A 417 -6.21 1.47 -10.64
N LEU A 418 -6.21 0.14 -10.77
CA LEU A 418 -5.27 -0.73 -10.03
C LEU A 418 -3.85 -0.68 -10.57
N ILE A 419 -3.69 -0.52 -11.89
CA ILE A 419 -2.39 -0.34 -12.53
C ILE A 419 -1.92 1.11 -12.34
N LYS A 420 -0.77 1.27 -11.68
CA LYS A 420 -0.13 2.55 -11.40
C LYS A 420 0.85 2.96 -12.49
N GLN A 421 1.55 1.99 -13.06
CA GLN A 421 2.55 2.19 -14.11
C GLN A 421 2.52 1.02 -15.08
N VAL A 422 2.80 1.29 -16.35
CA VAL A 422 3.06 0.27 -17.37
C VAL A 422 4.40 0.57 -18.05
N VAL A 423 5.18 -0.47 -18.29
CA VAL A 423 6.50 -0.39 -18.90
C VAL A 423 6.40 -0.78 -20.38
N GLU A 424 6.75 0.16 -21.25
CA GLU A 424 6.94 -0.07 -22.68
C GLU A 424 8.43 -0.22 -22.98
N LEU A 425 8.81 -1.35 -23.57
CA LEU A 425 10.18 -1.63 -24.01
C LEU A 425 10.26 -1.52 -25.53
N ARG A 426 11.14 -0.65 -26.03
CA ARG A 426 11.44 -0.50 -27.46
C ARG A 426 12.77 -1.17 -27.75
N VAL A 427 12.75 -2.20 -28.60
CA VAL A 427 13.88 -3.12 -28.82
C VAL A 427 14.33 -3.24 -30.26
#